data_AF-A0A496UR78-F1
#
_entry.id   AF-A0A496UR78-F1
#
_cell.length_a   1.000
_cell.length_b   1.000
_cell.length_c   1.000
_cell.angle_alpha   90.00
_cell.angle_beta   90.00
_cell.angle_gamma   90.00
#
_symmetry.space_group_name_H-M   'P 1'
#
loop_
_entity.id
_entity.type
_entity.pdbx_description
1 polymer ?
#
loop_
_entity_poly.entity_id
_entity_poly.type
_entity_poly.pdbx_seq_one_letter_code
_entity_poly.pdbx_strand_id
1 'polypeptide(L)'
;MSSTIKPGGDAGHPQEGPDDRTEERVLDPSNLDAEHHALELQFRELLDDDSNEQIRELALELAPGDLAEALKPLGVSETVRILRTLPADPLSEVLGEIDNRSMGALFTLLDVDEIADIIEEMPSDDATDLIGEMEPARAEEILAAMEEEERSEVAELLRYPSESAGGIMDLEFISCRGEQTCEDAIALLRRLDEDDLESIHFVFVVDDLGRLVGRLALNRLILTEPSRQVAAVMESDPHYVAVDLDQEEVAAFMQRHDLISLPVVNHELRLVGRITADDVLDVMEDEATEDISRLAGVSVAEFGEQSSFRVARSRLPWLLGALVGQLGAV
;
A
#
# COMPACT_ATOMS: atom_id res chain seq x y z
N MET A 1 8.71 -61.99 -47.52
CA MET A 1 7.92 -61.73 -46.31
C MET A 1 7.73 -60.23 -46.21
N SER A 2 6.61 -59.73 -46.72
CA SER A 2 6.21 -58.34 -46.60
C SER A 2 5.92 -58.03 -45.13
N SER A 3 6.51 -56.97 -44.60
CA SER A 3 6.06 -56.36 -43.36
C SER A 3 5.60 -54.94 -43.69
N THR A 4 4.29 -54.79 -43.69
CA THR A 4 3.55 -53.53 -43.81
C THR A 4 3.68 -52.77 -42.50
N ILE A 5 4.32 -51.61 -42.52
CA ILE A 5 4.31 -50.66 -41.41
C ILE A 5 3.05 -49.79 -41.58
N LYS A 6 2.12 -49.93 -40.63
CA LYS A 6 0.98 -49.01 -40.41
C LYS A 6 1.51 -47.63 -39.98
N PRO A 7 0.97 -46.50 -40.47
CA PRO A 7 1.15 -45.23 -39.79
C PRO A 7 0.22 -45.19 -38.57
N GLY A 8 0.80 -44.90 -37.41
CA GLY A 8 0.09 -44.73 -36.15
C GLY A 8 -0.44 -43.31 -35.99
N GLY A 9 -1.69 -43.24 -35.53
CA GLY A 9 -2.33 -42.18 -34.75
C GLY A 9 -1.78 -40.76 -34.85
N ASP A 10 -2.50 -39.93 -35.61
CA ASP A 10 -2.59 -38.49 -35.40
C ASP A 10 -3.13 -38.23 -33.99
N ALA A 11 -2.24 -37.90 -33.06
CA ALA A 11 -2.59 -37.48 -31.71
C ALA A 11 -3.01 -36.01 -31.82
N GLY A 12 -4.32 -35.78 -31.80
CA GLY A 12 -4.92 -34.46 -31.90
C GLY A 12 -4.25 -33.46 -30.97
N HIS A 13 -3.82 -32.35 -31.57
CA HIS A 13 -3.61 -31.11 -30.82
C HIS A 13 -4.84 -30.82 -29.97
N PRO A 14 -4.70 -30.47 -28.68
CA PRO A 14 -5.78 -29.79 -27.98
C PRO A 14 -6.11 -28.54 -28.79
N GLN A 15 -7.34 -28.46 -29.29
CA GLN A 15 -7.86 -27.18 -29.76
C GLN A 15 -7.93 -26.31 -28.51
N GLU A 16 -6.96 -25.40 -28.35
CA GLU A 16 -7.16 -24.21 -27.53
C GLU A 16 -8.46 -23.57 -28.01
N GLY A 17 -9.42 -23.44 -27.08
CA GLY A 17 -10.70 -22.79 -27.32
C GLY A 17 -10.49 -21.34 -27.79
N PRO A 18 -11.52 -20.70 -28.37
CA PRO A 18 -11.41 -19.33 -28.80
C PRO A 18 -10.98 -18.44 -27.61
N ASP A 19 -9.95 -17.63 -27.85
CA ASP A 19 -9.42 -16.56 -27.02
C ASP A 19 -10.55 -15.78 -26.31
N ASP A 20 -10.82 -16.14 -25.05
CA ASP A 20 -11.79 -15.47 -24.17
C ASP A 20 -11.17 -14.22 -23.55
N ARG A 21 -10.56 -13.39 -24.40
CA ARG A 21 -10.26 -12.00 -24.05
C ARG A 21 -11.49 -11.20 -24.41
N THR A 22 -12.52 -11.34 -23.59
CA THR A 22 -13.76 -10.57 -23.68
C THR A 22 -13.42 -9.08 -23.70
N GLU A 23 -14.16 -8.31 -24.49
CA GLU A 23 -14.11 -6.83 -24.54
C GLU A 23 -14.36 -6.17 -23.15
N GLU A 24 -14.71 -6.98 -22.16
CA GLU A 24 -15.07 -6.68 -20.76
C GLU A 24 -13.89 -6.25 -19.87
N ARG A 25 -12.63 -6.42 -20.31
CA ARG A 25 -11.45 -5.95 -19.53
C ARG A 25 -10.95 -4.56 -19.91
N VAL A 26 -11.66 -3.83 -20.78
CA VAL A 26 -11.33 -2.43 -21.07
C VAL A 26 -12.05 -1.57 -20.03
N LEU A 27 -11.28 -0.82 -19.24
CA LEU A 27 -11.82 0.14 -18.28
C LEU A 27 -12.84 1.05 -18.97
N ASP A 28 -14.11 0.96 -18.56
CA ASP A 28 -15.17 1.90 -18.91
C ASP A 28 -15.50 2.76 -17.68
N PRO A 29 -14.96 3.99 -17.59
CA PRO A 29 -15.19 4.86 -16.44
C PRO A 29 -16.66 5.20 -16.21
N SER A 30 -17.52 5.00 -17.22
CA SER A 30 -18.96 5.25 -17.09
C SER A 30 -19.72 4.07 -16.46
N ASN A 31 -19.06 2.91 -16.29
CA ASN A 31 -19.65 1.70 -15.73
C ASN A 31 -19.10 1.32 -14.34
N LEU A 32 -18.01 1.95 -13.87
CA LEU A 32 -17.37 1.64 -12.58
C LEU A 32 -18.37 1.63 -11.41
N ASP A 33 -19.16 2.69 -11.25
CA ASP A 33 -20.18 2.76 -10.19
C ASP A 33 -21.22 1.62 -10.29
N ALA A 34 -21.55 1.19 -11.50
CA ALA A 34 -22.52 0.12 -11.74
C ALA A 34 -21.90 -1.26 -11.49
N GLU A 35 -20.61 -1.45 -11.80
CA GLU A 35 -19.84 -2.65 -11.50
C GLU A 35 -19.67 -2.83 -9.99
N HIS A 36 -19.24 -1.79 -9.27
CA HIS A 36 -19.13 -1.82 -7.81
C HIS A 36 -20.49 -2.09 -7.14
N HIS A 37 -21.56 -1.47 -7.64
CA HIS A 37 -22.90 -1.74 -7.13
C HIS A 37 -23.38 -3.17 -7.44
N ALA A 38 -22.99 -3.75 -8.57
CA ALA A 38 -23.30 -5.14 -8.89
C ALA A 38 -22.55 -6.10 -7.94
N LEU A 39 -21.27 -5.84 -7.66
CA LEU A 39 -20.47 -6.59 -6.69
C LEU A 39 -21.06 -6.50 -5.28
N GLU A 40 -21.44 -5.30 -4.83
CA GLU A 40 -22.14 -5.07 -3.56
C GLU A 40 -23.39 -5.97 -3.43
N LEU A 41 -24.21 -6.04 -4.48
CA LEU A 41 -25.41 -6.89 -4.49
C LEU A 41 -25.09 -8.38 -4.45
N GLN A 42 -24.05 -8.81 -5.18
CA GLN A 42 -23.60 -10.21 -5.17
C GLN A 42 -23.10 -10.62 -3.77
N PHE A 43 -22.26 -9.79 -3.13
CA PHE A 43 -21.80 -10.07 -1.78
C PHE A 43 -22.96 -10.16 -0.78
N ARG A 44 -23.96 -9.26 -0.86
CA ARG A 44 -25.15 -9.36 0.01
C ARG A 44 -25.95 -10.63 -0.21
N GLU A 45 -26.14 -11.06 -1.46
CA GLU A 45 -26.84 -12.31 -1.77
C GLU A 45 -26.09 -13.51 -1.17
N LEU A 46 -24.77 -13.57 -1.34
CA LEU A 46 -23.94 -14.64 -0.79
C LEU A 46 -23.90 -14.65 0.75
N LEU A 47 -23.94 -13.46 1.37
CA LEU A 47 -24.02 -13.30 2.82
C LEU A 47 -25.36 -13.79 3.38
N ASP A 48 -26.46 -13.52 2.68
CA ASP A 48 -27.81 -14.00 3.04
C ASP A 48 -27.92 -15.53 2.92
N ASP A 49 -27.25 -16.13 1.93
CA ASP A 49 -27.25 -17.58 1.67
C ASP A 49 -26.24 -18.38 2.52
N ASP A 50 -25.49 -17.71 3.39
CA ASP A 50 -24.43 -18.30 4.24
C ASP A 50 -23.31 -19.03 3.45
N SER A 51 -23.09 -18.65 2.19
CA SER A 51 -22.17 -19.33 1.26
C SER A 51 -20.72 -18.85 1.39
N ASN A 52 -20.07 -19.09 2.54
CA ASN A 52 -18.71 -18.60 2.81
C ASN A 52 -17.66 -19.03 1.76
N GLU A 53 -17.81 -20.20 1.14
CA GLU A 53 -16.89 -20.65 0.07
C GLU A 53 -17.01 -19.78 -1.18
N GLN A 54 -18.24 -19.42 -1.57
CA GLN A 54 -18.48 -18.58 -2.74
C GLN A 54 -18.08 -17.12 -2.47
N ILE A 55 -18.25 -16.65 -1.23
CA ILE A 55 -17.73 -15.35 -0.80
C ILE A 55 -16.20 -15.35 -0.96
N ARG A 56 -15.52 -16.41 -0.50
CA ARG A 56 -14.08 -16.54 -0.64
C ARG A 56 -13.64 -16.58 -2.11
N GLU A 57 -14.30 -17.40 -2.93
CA GLU A 57 -14.00 -17.49 -4.37
C GLU A 57 -14.13 -16.13 -5.05
N LEU A 58 -15.25 -15.42 -4.84
CA LEU A 58 -15.47 -14.09 -5.42
C LEU A 58 -14.44 -13.07 -4.91
N ALA A 59 -14.17 -13.06 -3.61
CA ALA A 59 -13.22 -12.12 -3.01
C ALA A 59 -11.79 -12.34 -3.54
N LEU A 60 -11.36 -13.59 -3.78
CA LEU A 60 -10.05 -13.91 -4.35
C LEU A 60 -9.95 -13.68 -5.87
N GLU A 61 -11.06 -13.45 -6.56
CA GLU A 61 -11.07 -13.09 -7.99
C GLU A 61 -10.92 -11.58 -8.22
N LEU A 62 -11.18 -10.76 -7.20
CA LEU A 62 -11.10 -9.30 -7.27
C LEU A 62 -9.71 -8.80 -6.90
N ALA A 63 -9.32 -7.66 -7.47
CA ALA A 63 -8.15 -6.93 -6.97
C ALA A 63 -8.44 -6.34 -5.58
N PRO A 64 -7.43 -6.17 -4.71
CA PRO A 64 -7.62 -5.65 -3.35
C PRO A 64 -8.42 -4.34 -3.28
N GLY A 65 -8.06 -3.35 -4.11
CA GLY A 65 -8.78 -2.08 -4.18
C GLY A 65 -10.24 -2.21 -4.66
N ASP A 66 -10.51 -3.09 -5.62
CA ASP A 66 -11.90 -3.34 -6.10
C ASP A 66 -12.75 -3.99 -5.00
N LEU A 67 -12.15 -4.90 -4.23
CA LEU A 67 -12.80 -5.51 -3.07
C LEU A 67 -13.03 -4.47 -1.97
N ALA A 68 -12.03 -3.67 -1.62
CA ALA A 68 -12.16 -2.59 -0.63
C ALA A 68 -13.31 -1.63 -1.02
N GLU A 69 -13.39 -1.19 -2.27
CA GLU A 69 -14.49 -0.39 -2.80
C GLU A 69 -15.86 -1.09 -2.68
N ALA A 70 -15.93 -2.38 -3.02
CA ALA A 70 -17.16 -3.16 -2.89
C ALA A 70 -17.61 -3.35 -1.43
N LEU A 71 -16.68 -3.28 -0.46
CA LEU A 71 -16.95 -3.41 0.97
C LEU A 71 -17.42 -2.09 1.61
N LYS A 72 -17.05 -0.91 1.07
CA LYS A 72 -17.45 0.42 1.60
C LYS A 72 -18.95 0.58 1.91
N PRO A 73 -19.90 0.14 1.06
CA PRO A 73 -21.33 0.27 1.34
C PRO A 73 -21.90 -0.80 2.30
N LEU A 74 -21.09 -1.78 2.73
CA LEU A 74 -21.53 -2.85 3.63
C LEU A 74 -21.41 -2.43 5.11
N GLY A 75 -22.17 -3.09 5.97
CA GLY A 75 -22.04 -2.88 7.42
C GLY A 75 -20.81 -3.60 7.98
N VAL A 76 -20.22 -3.08 9.07
CA VAL A 76 -19.02 -3.64 9.72
C VAL A 76 -19.08 -5.16 9.94
N SER A 77 -20.24 -5.70 10.37
CA SER A 77 -20.40 -7.14 10.59
C SER A 77 -20.39 -7.97 9.31
N GLU A 78 -20.88 -7.41 8.19
CA GLU A 78 -20.86 -8.05 6.88
C GLU A 78 -19.43 -8.03 6.34
N THR A 79 -18.74 -6.89 6.43
CA THR A 79 -17.33 -6.74 6.04
C THR A 79 -16.43 -7.72 6.79
N VAL A 80 -16.49 -7.77 8.13
CA VAL A 80 -15.69 -8.75 8.91
C VAL A 80 -15.98 -10.18 8.50
N ARG A 81 -17.23 -10.49 8.14
CA ARG A 81 -17.58 -11.83 7.70
C ARG A 81 -16.95 -12.20 6.36
N ILE A 82 -16.88 -11.25 5.42
CA ILE A 82 -16.19 -11.45 4.14
C ILE A 82 -14.68 -11.58 4.37
N LEU A 83 -14.08 -10.65 5.11
CA LEU A 83 -12.64 -10.64 5.38
C LEU A 83 -12.16 -11.92 6.09
N ARG A 84 -12.97 -12.48 7.00
CA ARG A 84 -12.65 -13.77 7.66
C ARG A 84 -12.65 -14.99 6.74
N THR A 85 -13.12 -14.87 5.50
CA THR A 85 -13.02 -15.97 4.53
C THR A 85 -11.68 -15.97 3.80
N LEU A 86 -10.92 -14.87 3.85
CA LEU A 86 -9.64 -14.69 3.18
C LEU A 86 -8.49 -15.34 3.99
N PRO A 87 -7.41 -15.81 3.31
CA PRO A 87 -6.14 -16.10 3.97
C PRO A 87 -5.44 -14.78 4.39
N ALA A 88 -4.35 -14.88 5.15
CA ALA A 88 -3.64 -13.72 5.72
C ALA A 88 -3.14 -12.75 4.64
N ASP A 89 -2.43 -13.24 3.62
CA ASP A 89 -1.80 -12.39 2.60
C ASP A 89 -2.84 -11.55 1.81
N PRO A 90 -3.90 -12.12 1.20
CA PRO A 90 -4.93 -11.30 0.54
C PRO A 90 -5.76 -10.46 1.52
N LEU A 91 -5.78 -10.82 2.81
CA LEU A 91 -6.45 -10.03 3.83
C LEU A 91 -5.64 -8.78 4.18
N SER A 92 -4.31 -8.87 4.28
CA SER A 92 -3.46 -7.70 4.56
C SER A 92 -3.51 -6.70 3.41
N GLU A 93 -3.41 -7.17 2.16
CA GLU A 93 -3.56 -6.31 0.96
C GLU A 93 -4.89 -5.55 0.95
N VAL A 94 -6.02 -6.25 1.16
CA VAL A 94 -7.35 -5.60 1.17
C VAL A 94 -7.52 -4.65 2.33
N LEU A 95 -6.87 -4.93 3.47
CA LEU A 95 -6.91 -4.03 4.61
C LEU A 95 -6.08 -2.78 4.36
N GLY A 96 -4.91 -2.85 3.73
CA GLY A 96 -4.14 -1.66 3.33
C GLY A 96 -4.97 -0.67 2.49
N GLU A 97 -5.86 -1.20 1.64
CA GLU A 97 -6.76 -0.40 0.79
C GLU A 97 -8.00 0.17 1.52
N ILE A 98 -8.27 -0.27 2.76
CA ILE A 98 -9.43 0.19 3.53
C ILE A 98 -9.03 1.38 4.41
N ASP A 99 -9.83 2.44 4.36
CA ASP A 99 -9.62 3.62 5.19
C ASP A 99 -9.46 3.27 6.69
N ASN A 100 -8.46 3.86 7.35
CA ASN A 100 -8.07 3.52 8.73
C ASN A 100 -9.24 3.62 9.74
N ARG A 101 -10.23 4.49 9.48
CA ARG A 101 -11.41 4.64 10.36
C ARG A 101 -12.32 3.42 10.27
N SER A 102 -12.57 2.94 9.06
CA SER A 102 -13.28 1.69 8.81
C SER A 102 -12.53 0.53 9.42
N MET A 103 -11.20 0.51 9.33
CA MET A 103 -10.35 -0.53 9.91
C MET A 103 -10.45 -0.61 11.43
N GLY A 104 -10.43 0.53 12.12
CA GLY A 104 -10.62 0.60 13.56
C GLY A 104 -11.93 -0.04 14.03
N ALA A 105 -13.00 0.03 13.23
CA ALA A 105 -14.27 -0.65 13.51
C ALA A 105 -14.19 -2.17 13.30
N LEU A 106 -13.51 -2.63 12.25
CA LEU A 106 -13.28 -4.05 11.97
C LEU A 106 -12.53 -4.72 13.12
N PHE A 107 -11.49 -4.06 13.61
CA PHE A 107 -10.66 -4.56 14.71
C PHE A 107 -11.38 -4.69 16.03
N THR A 108 -12.51 -4.01 16.26
CA THR A 108 -13.32 -4.27 17.47
C THR A 108 -13.87 -5.70 17.53
N LEU A 109 -13.87 -6.44 16.41
CA LEU A 109 -14.43 -7.78 16.29
C LEU A 109 -13.37 -8.89 16.18
N LEU A 110 -12.09 -8.52 16.12
CA LEU A 110 -10.93 -9.42 16.10
C LEU A 110 -10.22 -9.41 17.46
N ASP A 111 -9.58 -10.52 17.80
CA ASP A 111 -8.71 -10.58 18.97
C ASP A 111 -7.30 -10.04 18.68
N VAL A 112 -6.46 -9.93 19.72
CA VAL A 112 -5.14 -9.29 19.60
C VAL A 112 -4.19 -10.11 18.72
N ASP A 113 -4.25 -11.44 18.82
CA ASP A 113 -3.40 -12.34 18.05
C ASP A 113 -3.82 -12.29 16.56
N GLU A 114 -5.13 -12.32 16.26
CA GLU A 114 -5.64 -12.15 14.88
C GLU A 114 -5.19 -10.81 14.25
N ILE A 115 -5.17 -9.72 15.03
CA ILE A 115 -4.75 -8.41 14.51
C ILE A 115 -3.23 -8.36 14.31
N ALA A 116 -2.45 -8.98 15.21
CA ALA A 116 -1.00 -9.03 15.06
C ALA A 116 -0.61 -9.79 13.79
N ASP A 117 -1.16 -11.00 13.58
CA ASP A 117 -0.91 -11.82 12.39
C ASP A 117 -1.25 -11.06 11.08
N ILE A 118 -2.28 -10.22 11.09
CA ILE A 118 -2.66 -9.41 9.93
C ILE A 118 -1.67 -8.28 9.66
N ILE A 119 -1.26 -7.57 10.73
CA ILE A 119 -0.38 -6.40 10.63
C ILE A 119 1.05 -6.80 10.26
N GLU A 120 1.48 -8.01 10.63
CA GLU A 120 2.77 -8.56 10.22
C GLU A 120 2.88 -8.78 8.70
N GLU A 121 1.77 -9.02 8.02
CA GLU A 121 1.72 -9.25 6.58
C GLU A 121 1.44 -7.94 5.79
N MET A 122 1.41 -6.79 6.47
CA MET A 122 1.24 -5.47 5.85
C MET A 122 2.59 -4.81 5.57
N PRO A 123 2.68 -3.93 4.57
CA PRO A 123 3.80 -3.00 4.44
C PRO A 123 4.06 -2.23 5.74
N SER A 124 5.34 -2.01 6.06
CA SER A 124 5.74 -1.44 7.36
C SER A 124 5.16 -0.05 7.64
N ASP A 125 4.93 0.77 6.63
CA ASP A 125 4.25 2.06 6.71
C ASP A 125 2.75 1.92 6.98
N ASP A 126 2.04 1.08 6.24
CA ASP A 126 0.61 0.78 6.48
C ASP A 126 0.38 0.25 7.90
N ALA A 127 1.20 -0.70 8.32
CA ALA A 127 1.21 -1.25 9.67
C ALA A 127 1.42 -0.15 10.72
N THR A 128 2.32 0.80 10.43
CA THR A 128 2.64 1.92 11.31
C THR A 128 1.48 2.90 11.43
N ASP A 129 0.86 3.28 10.32
CA ASP A 129 -0.27 4.20 10.31
C ASP A 129 -1.45 3.63 11.08
N LEU A 130 -1.75 2.36 10.84
CA LEU A 130 -2.80 1.64 11.52
C LEU A 130 -2.58 1.55 13.04
N ILE A 131 -1.39 1.16 13.47
CA ILE A 131 -1.03 1.13 14.90
C ILE A 131 -1.03 2.54 15.50
N GLY A 132 -0.59 3.55 14.73
CA GLY A 132 -0.54 4.95 15.12
C GLY A 132 -1.91 5.57 15.41
N GLU A 133 -2.96 5.08 14.74
CA GLU A 133 -4.34 5.53 14.95
C GLU A 133 -5.05 4.85 16.14
N MET A 134 -4.50 3.76 16.69
CA MET A 134 -5.12 3.02 17.78
C MET A 134 -4.99 3.72 19.15
N GLU A 135 -5.82 3.30 20.11
CA GLU A 135 -5.60 3.68 21.51
C GLU A 135 -4.25 3.11 22.00
N PRO A 136 -3.39 3.91 22.68
CA PRO A 136 -2.04 3.48 23.07
C PRO A 136 -1.97 2.15 23.82
N ALA A 137 -2.96 1.85 24.66
CA ALA A 137 -3.01 0.58 25.40
C ALA A 137 -3.21 -0.61 24.45
N ARG A 138 -4.02 -0.44 23.41
CA ARG A 138 -4.31 -1.48 22.42
C ARG A 138 -3.14 -1.67 21.45
N ALA A 139 -2.54 -0.58 21.00
CA ALA A 139 -1.31 -0.61 20.21
C ALA A 139 -0.20 -1.39 20.93
N GLU A 140 0.01 -1.13 22.23
CA GLU A 140 1.01 -1.85 23.03
C GLU A 140 0.71 -3.35 23.16
N GLU A 141 -0.56 -3.73 23.30
CA GLU A 141 -0.99 -5.13 23.33
C GLU A 141 -0.70 -5.86 22.01
N ILE A 142 -1.01 -5.23 20.87
CA ILE A 142 -0.79 -5.79 19.53
C ILE A 142 0.71 -5.88 19.23
N LEU A 143 1.46 -4.79 19.43
CA LEU A 143 2.93 -4.80 19.27
C LEU A 143 3.57 -5.90 20.13
N ALA A 144 3.07 -6.17 21.33
CA ALA A 144 3.61 -7.22 22.18
C ALA A 144 3.32 -8.65 21.67
N ALA A 145 2.28 -8.83 20.85
CA ALA A 145 1.93 -10.09 20.22
C ALA A 145 2.71 -10.33 18.91
N MET A 146 3.22 -9.28 18.28
CA MET A 146 3.94 -9.36 17.01
C MET A 146 5.32 -10.05 17.12
N GLU A 147 5.78 -10.61 16.01
CA GLU A 147 7.14 -11.05 15.76
C GLU A 147 8.16 -9.91 15.93
N GLU A 148 9.39 -10.27 16.30
CA GLU A 148 10.38 -9.28 16.79
C GLU A 148 10.87 -8.34 15.68
N GLU A 149 10.96 -8.83 14.45
CA GLU A 149 11.50 -8.11 13.30
C GLU A 149 10.52 -7.00 12.88
N GLU A 150 9.29 -7.40 12.56
CA GLU A 150 8.15 -6.57 12.16
C GLU A 150 7.80 -5.55 13.25
N ARG A 151 7.78 -5.99 14.52
CA ARG A 151 7.56 -5.06 15.65
C ARG A 151 8.65 -4.00 15.74
N SER A 152 9.92 -4.37 15.47
CA SER A 152 11.03 -3.42 15.53
C SER A 152 10.91 -2.37 14.43
N GLU A 153 10.46 -2.78 13.25
CA GLU A 153 10.22 -1.93 12.08
C GLU A 153 9.11 -0.91 12.35
N VAL A 154 7.93 -1.38 12.76
CA VAL A 154 6.81 -0.49 13.14
C VAL A 154 7.22 0.45 14.28
N ALA A 155 7.93 -0.04 15.30
CA ALA A 155 8.40 0.80 16.40
C ALA A 155 9.50 1.80 16.01
N GLU A 156 10.18 1.59 14.89
CA GLU A 156 11.10 2.56 14.29
C GLU A 156 10.33 3.66 13.57
N LEU A 157 9.37 3.29 12.72
CA LEU A 157 8.57 4.22 11.93
C LEU A 157 7.65 5.11 12.79
N LEU A 158 7.03 4.56 13.84
CA LEU A 158 6.21 5.30 14.82
C LEU A 158 6.93 6.49 15.51
N ARG A 159 8.24 6.64 15.34
CA ARG A 159 9.03 7.76 15.88
C ARG A 159 8.96 9.00 15.00
N TYR A 160 8.62 8.85 13.73
CA TYR A 160 8.49 9.94 12.79
C TYR A 160 7.07 10.53 12.83
N PRO A 161 6.91 11.83 12.55
CA PRO A 161 5.59 12.39 12.30
C PRO A 161 4.93 11.70 11.11
N SER A 162 3.63 11.38 11.21
CA SER A 162 2.87 10.70 10.14
C SER A 162 2.93 11.49 8.82
N GLU A 163 2.75 12.81 8.86
CA GLU A 163 2.77 13.67 7.67
C GLU A 163 4.20 14.07 7.19
N SER A 164 5.20 13.23 7.48
CA SER A 164 6.59 13.45 7.06
C SER A 164 7.10 12.33 6.17
N ALA A 165 8.19 12.57 5.45
CA ALA A 165 8.88 11.56 4.65
C ALA A 165 9.28 10.33 5.45
N GLY A 166 9.49 10.43 6.77
CA GLY A 166 9.74 9.27 7.63
C GLY A 166 8.46 8.58 8.12
N GLY A 167 7.32 9.25 8.05
CA GLY A 167 6.00 8.68 8.36
C GLY A 167 5.43 7.89 7.19
N ILE A 168 5.62 8.37 5.97
CA ILE A 168 5.15 7.74 4.73
C ILE A 168 6.21 6.87 4.02
N MET A 169 7.25 6.42 4.74
CA MET A 169 8.28 5.55 4.15
C MET A 169 8.14 4.12 4.60
N ASP A 170 8.38 3.22 3.66
CA ASP A 170 8.51 1.80 3.89
C ASP A 170 9.99 1.43 4.18
N LEU A 171 10.20 0.32 4.88
CA LEU A 171 11.51 -0.24 5.23
C LEU A 171 11.94 -1.38 4.29
N GLU A 172 11.06 -1.79 3.39
CA GLU A 172 11.16 -2.88 2.42
C GLU A 172 12.04 -2.47 1.23
N PHE A 173 13.27 -2.02 1.50
CA PHE A 173 14.23 -1.64 0.48
C PHE A 173 15.46 -2.56 0.44
N ILE A 174 16.03 -2.72 -0.76
CA ILE A 174 17.29 -3.45 -0.90
C ILE A 174 18.44 -2.48 -1.02
N SER A 175 19.49 -2.74 -0.24
CA SER A 175 20.77 -2.06 -0.39
C SER A 175 21.93 -3.03 -0.59
N CYS A 176 22.97 -2.57 -1.30
CA CYS A 176 24.23 -3.29 -1.46
C CYS A 176 25.42 -2.31 -1.46
N ARG A 177 26.64 -2.84 -1.36
CA ARG A 177 27.88 -2.07 -1.50
C ARG A 177 28.31 -2.00 -2.95
N GLY A 178 28.86 -0.86 -3.35
CA GLY A 178 29.33 -0.65 -4.74
C GLY A 178 30.42 -1.61 -5.20
N GLU A 179 31.16 -2.23 -4.27
CA GLU A 179 32.23 -3.19 -4.54
C GLU A 179 31.70 -4.58 -4.92
N GLN A 180 30.45 -4.89 -4.54
CA GLN A 180 29.78 -6.14 -4.87
C GLN A 180 29.50 -6.22 -6.38
N THR A 181 29.38 -7.45 -6.87
CA THR A 181 29.05 -7.71 -8.28
C THR A 181 27.55 -7.64 -8.52
N CYS A 182 27.15 -7.48 -9.78
CA CYS A 182 25.75 -7.56 -10.18
C CYS A 182 25.14 -8.93 -9.84
N GLU A 183 25.93 -10.01 -9.91
CA GLU A 183 25.52 -11.34 -9.47
C GLU A 183 25.18 -11.38 -7.97
N ASP A 184 26.00 -10.74 -7.13
CA ASP A 184 25.75 -10.65 -5.69
C ASP A 184 24.45 -9.89 -5.39
N ALA A 185 24.22 -8.77 -6.08
CA ALA A 185 22.98 -7.99 -5.93
C ALA A 185 21.74 -8.78 -6.37
N ILE A 186 21.83 -9.52 -7.50
CA ILE A 186 20.74 -10.42 -7.94
C ILE A 186 20.54 -11.56 -6.94
N ALA A 187 21.60 -12.05 -6.31
CA ALA A 187 21.49 -13.09 -5.29
C ALA A 187 20.86 -12.59 -3.98
N LEU A 188 20.89 -11.28 -3.69
CA LEU A 188 20.13 -10.67 -2.60
C LEU A 188 18.63 -10.66 -2.95
N LEU A 189 18.28 -10.17 -4.14
CA LEU A 189 16.89 -10.17 -4.64
C LEU A 189 16.26 -11.56 -4.57
N ARG A 190 16.97 -12.61 -4.98
CA ARG A 190 16.44 -14.00 -4.97
C ARG A 190 16.17 -14.60 -3.58
N ARG A 191 16.47 -13.88 -2.50
CA ARG A 191 16.21 -14.36 -1.13
C ARG A 191 14.95 -13.76 -0.54
N LEU A 192 14.41 -12.73 -1.17
CA LEU A 192 13.16 -12.11 -0.78
C LEU A 192 12.00 -12.96 -1.26
N ASP A 193 10.87 -12.80 -0.60
CA ASP A 193 9.62 -13.41 -1.00
C ASP A 193 9.07 -12.73 -2.27
N GLU A 194 8.08 -13.36 -2.91
CA GLU A 194 7.59 -12.91 -4.22
C GLU A 194 6.93 -11.53 -4.12
N ASP A 195 6.18 -11.29 -3.05
CA ASP A 195 5.42 -10.06 -2.81
C ASP A 195 6.35 -8.85 -2.57
N ASP A 196 7.37 -9.02 -1.72
CA ASP A 196 8.45 -8.03 -1.55
C ASP A 196 9.10 -7.64 -2.88
N LEU A 197 9.31 -8.62 -3.76
CA LEU A 197 9.98 -8.38 -5.04
C LEU A 197 9.15 -7.57 -6.01
N GLU A 198 7.83 -7.59 -5.93
CA GLU A 198 6.94 -6.85 -6.82
C GLU A 198 7.07 -5.33 -6.61
N SER A 199 7.23 -4.89 -5.36
CA SER A 199 7.38 -3.47 -5.01
C SER A 199 8.79 -2.92 -5.28
N ILE A 200 9.80 -3.79 -5.43
CA ILE A 200 11.20 -3.39 -5.54
C ILE A 200 11.59 -3.05 -6.98
N HIS A 201 11.87 -1.77 -7.22
CA HIS A 201 12.26 -1.26 -8.55
C HIS A 201 13.76 -0.92 -8.67
N PHE A 202 14.41 -0.68 -7.53
CA PHE A 202 15.80 -0.26 -7.46
C PHE A 202 16.54 -1.02 -6.35
N VAL A 203 17.83 -1.28 -6.60
CA VAL A 203 18.78 -1.61 -5.53
C VAL A 203 19.54 -0.34 -5.18
N PHE A 204 19.43 0.10 -3.94
CA PHE A 204 20.21 1.23 -3.43
C PHE A 204 21.66 0.81 -3.17
N VAL A 205 22.57 1.77 -3.34
CA VAL A 205 23.99 1.54 -3.13
C VAL A 205 24.46 2.39 -1.96
N VAL A 206 25.04 1.73 -0.96
CA VAL A 206 25.49 2.37 0.28
C VAL A 206 26.99 2.19 0.51
N ASP A 207 27.58 3.10 1.28
CA ASP A 207 28.97 3.00 1.76
C ASP A 207 29.10 2.17 3.05
N ASP A 208 30.31 2.08 3.58
CA ASP A 208 30.61 1.33 4.81
C ASP A 208 29.88 1.85 6.06
N LEU A 209 29.42 3.10 6.03
CA LEU A 209 28.68 3.76 7.08
C LEU A 209 27.16 3.73 6.84
N GLY A 210 26.69 3.06 5.79
CA GLY A 210 25.27 2.99 5.39
C GLY A 210 24.77 4.23 4.65
N ARG A 211 25.67 5.10 4.18
CA ARG A 211 25.27 6.33 3.47
C ARG A 211 24.92 6.04 2.03
N LEU A 212 23.83 6.65 1.55
CA LEU A 212 23.40 6.53 0.16
C LEU A 212 24.46 7.14 -0.77
N VAL A 213 24.98 6.34 -1.70
CA VAL A 213 25.98 6.78 -2.70
C VAL A 213 25.53 6.55 -4.14
N GLY A 214 24.48 5.76 -4.35
CA GLY A 214 23.97 5.43 -5.68
C GLY A 214 22.66 4.66 -5.65
N ARG A 215 22.10 4.44 -6.84
CA ARG A 215 21.01 3.49 -7.06
C ARG A 215 21.20 2.74 -8.37
N LEU A 216 20.61 1.56 -8.49
CA LEU A 216 20.66 0.75 -9.69
C LEU A 216 19.27 0.17 -9.99
N ALA A 217 18.68 0.55 -11.11
CA ALA A 217 17.40 0.01 -11.55
C ALA A 217 17.51 -1.49 -11.86
N LEU A 218 16.48 -2.27 -11.50
CA LEU A 218 16.46 -3.73 -11.70
C LEU A 218 16.64 -4.13 -13.17
N ASN A 219 15.96 -3.43 -14.09
CA ASN A 219 16.10 -3.67 -15.52
C ASN A 219 17.56 -3.56 -16.00
N ARG A 220 18.32 -2.62 -15.47
CA ARG A 220 19.74 -2.42 -15.78
C ARG A 220 20.61 -3.46 -15.10
N LEU A 221 20.30 -3.83 -13.86
CA LEU A 221 20.99 -4.89 -13.13
C LEU A 221 20.93 -6.22 -13.90
N ILE A 222 19.74 -6.59 -14.38
CA ILE A 222 19.49 -7.85 -15.11
C ILE A 222 20.21 -7.88 -16.47
N LEU A 223 20.29 -6.74 -17.17
CA LEU A 223 20.94 -6.63 -18.47
C LEU A 223 22.47 -6.52 -18.38
N THR A 224 23.03 -6.31 -17.19
CA THR A 224 24.46 -6.10 -16.99
C THR A 224 25.19 -7.44 -16.82
N GLU A 225 26.46 -7.50 -17.26
CA GLU A 225 27.32 -8.66 -17.03
C GLU A 225 27.41 -9.00 -15.52
N PRO A 226 27.12 -10.25 -15.10
CA PRO A 226 27.02 -10.59 -13.67
C PRO A 226 28.29 -10.28 -12.86
N SER A 227 29.47 -10.41 -13.47
CA SER A 227 30.76 -10.17 -12.81
C SER A 227 31.14 -8.70 -12.66
N ARG A 228 30.36 -7.77 -13.24
CA ARG A 228 30.65 -6.34 -13.18
C ARG A 228 30.26 -5.79 -11.81
N GLN A 229 31.09 -4.89 -11.27
CA GLN A 229 30.80 -4.23 -10.01
C GLN A 229 29.63 -3.25 -10.12
N VAL A 230 28.79 -3.20 -9.07
CA VAL A 230 27.63 -2.31 -8.97
C VAL A 230 28.07 -0.84 -9.13
N ALA A 231 29.17 -0.43 -8.49
CA ALA A 231 29.70 0.93 -8.60
C ALA A 231 30.01 1.36 -10.04
N ALA A 232 30.30 0.40 -10.95
CA ALA A 232 30.62 0.68 -12.34
C ALA A 232 29.37 0.82 -13.25
N VAL A 233 28.18 0.56 -12.72
CA VAL A 233 26.91 0.61 -13.47
C VAL A 233 25.79 1.36 -12.76
N MET A 234 25.93 1.67 -11.47
CA MET A 234 24.95 2.47 -10.73
C MET A 234 24.83 3.90 -11.29
N GLU A 235 23.69 4.52 -11.02
CA GLU A 235 23.53 5.96 -11.08
C GLU A 235 24.16 6.56 -9.81
N SER A 236 25.20 7.36 -9.98
CA SER A 236 25.84 8.09 -8.88
C SER A 236 25.07 9.38 -8.64
N ASP A 237 24.87 9.75 -7.37
CA ASP A 237 24.10 10.95 -6.95
C ASP A 237 22.59 10.87 -7.29
N PRO A 238 21.86 9.86 -6.76
CA PRO A 238 20.42 9.76 -6.95
C PRO A 238 19.69 10.88 -6.20
N HIS A 239 18.46 11.16 -6.63
CA HIS A 239 17.54 11.96 -5.81
C HIS A 239 17.21 11.23 -4.50
N TYR A 240 17.11 11.98 -3.41
CA TYR A 240 16.71 11.50 -2.09
C TYR A 240 16.06 12.66 -1.31
N VAL A 241 15.32 12.33 -0.25
CA VAL A 241 14.72 13.30 0.68
C VAL A 241 15.16 13.02 2.12
N ALA A 242 15.07 14.05 2.96
CA ALA A 242 15.33 13.90 4.39
C ALA A 242 14.06 13.40 5.10
N VAL A 243 14.23 12.58 6.14
CA VAL A 243 13.13 12.01 6.94
C VAL A 243 12.13 13.04 7.51
N ASP A 244 12.56 14.29 7.68
CA ASP A 244 11.74 15.36 8.27
C ASP A 244 11.03 16.24 7.23
N LEU A 245 11.18 15.93 5.93
CA LEU A 245 10.49 16.66 4.87
C LEU A 245 8.99 16.39 4.94
N ASP A 246 8.18 17.41 4.69
CA ASP A 246 6.72 17.29 4.68
C ASP A 246 6.24 16.41 3.51
N GLN A 247 5.20 15.61 3.73
CA GLN A 247 4.66 14.69 2.72
C GLN A 247 4.18 15.41 1.44
N GLU A 248 3.63 16.62 1.54
CA GLU A 248 3.20 17.42 0.38
C GLU A 248 4.42 17.81 -0.48
N GLU A 249 5.53 18.16 0.18
CA GLU A 249 6.78 18.50 -0.50
C GLU A 249 7.44 17.28 -1.16
N VAL A 250 7.34 16.09 -0.52
CA VAL A 250 7.76 14.81 -1.09
C VAL A 250 6.95 14.51 -2.35
N ALA A 251 5.61 14.53 -2.26
CA ALA A 251 4.71 14.25 -3.36
C ALA A 251 4.98 15.18 -4.56
N ALA A 252 5.11 16.48 -4.30
CA ALA A 252 5.46 17.46 -5.31
C ALA A 252 6.85 17.23 -5.92
N PHE A 253 7.80 16.70 -5.15
CA PHE A 253 9.13 16.36 -5.66
C PHE A 253 9.09 15.11 -6.56
N MET A 254 8.46 14.02 -6.11
CA MET A 254 8.31 12.79 -6.90
C MET A 254 7.56 13.03 -8.19
N GLN A 255 6.44 13.78 -8.14
CA GLN A 255 5.66 14.13 -9.32
C GLN A 255 6.47 14.97 -10.33
N ARG A 256 7.24 15.97 -9.87
CA ARG A 256 8.05 16.81 -10.78
C ARG A 256 9.17 16.06 -11.49
N HIS A 257 9.61 14.96 -10.91
CA HIS A 257 10.75 14.17 -11.38
C HIS A 257 10.35 12.80 -11.96
N ASP A 258 9.05 12.52 -12.09
CA ASP A 258 8.49 11.23 -12.56
C ASP A 258 9.12 10.03 -11.83
N LEU A 259 9.26 10.13 -10.50
CA LEU A 259 9.91 9.11 -9.68
C LEU A 259 8.88 8.06 -9.22
N ILE A 260 9.21 6.79 -9.43
CA ILE A 260 8.42 5.64 -8.95
C ILE A 260 8.85 5.14 -7.56
N SER A 261 10.03 5.58 -7.11
CA SER A 261 10.57 5.27 -5.78
C SER A 261 11.64 6.29 -5.42
N LEU A 262 11.63 6.74 -4.17
CA LEU A 262 12.49 7.79 -3.66
C LEU A 262 13.13 7.37 -2.33
N PRO A 263 14.47 7.26 -2.25
CA PRO A 263 15.13 6.92 -1.00
C PRO A 263 15.03 8.05 0.04
N VAL A 264 14.81 7.65 1.28
CA VAL A 264 14.77 8.54 2.44
C VAL A 264 16.05 8.39 3.25
N VAL A 265 16.64 9.52 3.63
CA VAL A 265 17.88 9.54 4.40
C VAL A 265 17.74 10.33 5.71
N ASN A 266 18.46 9.88 6.72
CA ASN A 266 18.57 10.62 7.98
C ASN A 266 19.62 11.75 7.90
N HIS A 267 19.79 12.48 9.00
CA HIS A 267 20.75 13.59 9.12
C HIS A 267 22.23 13.21 8.91
N GLU A 268 22.59 11.93 8.98
CA GLU A 268 23.93 11.41 8.68
C GLU A 268 24.09 10.93 7.22
N LEU A 269 23.06 11.17 6.39
CA LEU A 269 22.88 10.67 5.02
C LEU A 269 22.79 9.14 4.92
N ARG A 270 22.44 8.45 6.01
CA ARG A 270 22.16 7.02 5.96
C ARG A 270 20.81 6.77 5.32
N LEU A 271 20.75 5.79 4.43
CA LEU A 271 19.50 5.28 3.90
C LEU A 271 18.73 4.62 5.04
N VAL A 272 17.48 5.04 5.24
CA VAL A 272 16.62 4.55 6.33
C VAL A 272 15.26 4.04 5.85
N GLY A 273 14.89 4.30 4.61
CA GLY A 273 13.63 3.85 4.02
C GLY A 273 13.52 4.27 2.56
N ARG A 274 12.40 3.98 1.94
CA ARG A 274 12.01 4.49 0.62
C ARG A 274 10.53 4.87 0.63
N ILE A 275 10.14 5.69 -0.35
CA ILE A 275 8.74 6.09 -0.57
C ILE A 275 8.39 5.66 -1.99
N THR A 276 7.23 5.05 -2.19
CA THR A 276 6.75 4.62 -3.51
C THR A 276 5.87 5.68 -4.17
N ALA A 277 5.52 5.45 -5.44
CA ALA A 277 4.64 6.38 -6.13
C ALA A 277 3.17 6.18 -5.77
N ASP A 278 2.79 4.97 -5.36
CA ASP A 278 1.48 4.57 -4.87
C ASP A 278 1.14 5.31 -3.57
N ASP A 279 1.98 5.26 -2.54
CA ASP A 279 1.76 6.01 -1.28
C ASP A 279 1.62 7.52 -1.54
N VAL A 280 2.38 8.03 -2.52
CA VAL A 280 2.30 9.44 -2.93
C VAL A 280 0.95 9.78 -3.58
N LEU A 281 0.29 8.85 -4.26
CA LEU A 281 -1.05 9.09 -4.81
C LEU A 281 -2.06 9.31 -3.67
N ASP A 282 -1.96 8.54 -2.60
CA ASP A 282 -2.84 8.65 -1.43
C ASP A 282 -2.58 9.96 -0.68
N VAL A 283 -1.31 10.31 -0.46
CA VAL A 283 -0.92 11.64 0.08
C VAL A 283 -1.52 12.77 -0.75
N MET A 284 -1.50 12.66 -2.08
CA MET A 284 -2.08 13.70 -2.94
C MET A 284 -3.60 13.80 -2.80
N GLU A 285 -4.31 12.68 -2.59
CA GLU A 285 -5.74 12.67 -2.33
C GLU A 285 -6.08 13.27 -0.95
N ASP A 286 -5.31 12.90 0.07
CA ASP A 286 -5.46 13.37 1.43
C ASP A 286 -5.22 14.87 1.55
N GLU A 287 -4.12 15.38 0.99
CA GLU A 287 -3.82 16.82 0.96
C GLU A 287 -4.90 17.60 0.20
N ALA A 288 -5.39 17.07 -0.92
CA ALA A 288 -6.48 17.69 -1.67
C ALA A 288 -7.79 17.74 -0.84
N THR A 289 -8.10 16.66 -0.13
CA THR A 289 -9.25 16.55 0.76
C THR A 289 -9.11 17.50 1.95
N GLU A 290 -7.91 17.60 2.53
CA GLU A 290 -7.61 18.52 3.62
C GLU A 290 -7.75 19.96 3.18
N ASP A 291 -7.22 20.33 2.01
CA ASP A 291 -7.34 21.68 1.46
C ASP A 291 -8.79 22.07 1.16
N ILE A 292 -9.58 21.16 0.58
CA ILE A 292 -11.03 21.36 0.39
C ILE A 292 -11.71 21.57 1.74
N SER A 293 -11.35 20.78 2.75
CA SER A 293 -11.90 20.87 4.11
C SER A 293 -11.55 22.19 4.77
N ARG A 294 -10.27 22.60 4.72
CA ARG A 294 -9.74 23.87 5.20
C ARG A 294 -10.48 25.05 4.53
N LEU A 295 -10.72 25.00 3.21
CA LEU A 295 -11.52 25.99 2.49
C LEU A 295 -12.97 26.05 2.97
N ALA A 296 -13.58 24.91 3.28
CA ALA A 296 -14.92 24.82 3.85
C ALA A 296 -14.99 25.24 5.33
N GLY A 297 -13.84 25.47 5.99
CA GLY A 297 -13.76 25.76 7.41
C GLY A 297 -14.07 24.55 8.30
N VAL A 298 -13.78 23.36 7.79
CA VAL A 298 -14.03 22.06 8.40
C VAL A 298 -12.68 21.37 8.56
N SER A 299 -12.41 20.70 9.69
CA SER A 299 -11.25 19.82 9.80
C SER A 299 -11.61 18.41 9.34
N VAL A 300 -10.67 17.67 8.72
CA VAL A 300 -10.87 16.28 8.28
C VAL A 300 -11.26 15.35 9.46
N ALA A 301 -10.81 15.67 10.67
CA ALA A 301 -11.22 15.03 11.93
C ALA A 301 -12.73 15.15 12.26
N GLU A 302 -13.51 15.99 11.56
CA GLU A 302 -14.97 16.08 11.74
C GLU A 302 -15.76 15.00 10.96
N PHE A 303 -15.17 14.35 9.95
CA PHE A 303 -15.87 13.39 9.09
C PHE A 303 -16.11 12.04 9.78
N GLY A 304 -17.02 12.00 10.75
CA GLY A 304 -17.29 10.81 11.58
C GLY A 304 -17.72 11.17 13.00
N GLU A 305 -17.53 12.43 13.39
CA GLU A 305 -18.00 12.94 14.68
C GLU A 305 -19.53 13.07 14.70
N GLN A 306 -20.20 12.14 15.39
CA GLN A 306 -21.66 12.12 15.47
C GLN A 306 -22.24 13.25 16.35
N SER A 307 -21.42 13.93 17.15
CA SER A 307 -21.86 15.02 18.02
C SER A 307 -21.98 16.35 17.27
N SER A 308 -23.21 16.75 16.94
CA SER A 308 -23.48 18.04 16.27
C SER A 308 -22.95 19.26 17.03
N PHE A 309 -22.83 19.17 18.36
CA PHE A 309 -22.30 20.25 19.19
C PHE A 309 -20.78 20.40 19.05
N ARG A 310 -20.06 19.28 18.91
CA ARG A 310 -18.59 19.28 18.76
C ARG A 310 -18.20 19.86 17.40
N VAL A 311 -18.89 19.42 16.34
CA VAL A 311 -18.80 19.96 14.98
C VAL A 311 -19.12 21.46 14.93
N ALA A 312 -20.18 21.92 15.61
CA ALA A 312 -20.49 23.36 15.64
C ALA A 312 -19.41 24.20 16.35
N ARG A 313 -18.75 23.63 17.36
CA ARG A 313 -17.72 24.31 18.15
C ARG A 313 -16.38 24.42 17.40
N SER A 314 -15.99 23.42 16.64
CA SER A 314 -14.77 23.44 15.81
C SER A 314 -14.87 24.43 14.65
N ARG A 315 -16.06 24.60 14.05
CA ARG A 315 -16.32 25.58 12.97
C ARG A 315 -16.48 27.03 13.43
N LEU A 316 -16.79 27.24 14.71
CA LEU A 316 -17.10 28.54 15.30
C LEU A 316 -16.01 29.62 15.06
N PRO A 317 -14.70 29.32 15.20
CA PRO A 317 -13.63 30.27 14.91
C PRO A 317 -13.63 30.75 13.45
N TRP A 318 -13.77 29.84 12.48
CA TRP A 318 -13.83 30.17 11.06
C TRP A 318 -15.07 31.01 10.73
N LEU A 319 -16.23 30.58 11.21
CA LEU A 319 -17.50 31.30 11.02
C LEU A 319 -17.49 32.71 11.62
N LEU A 320 -16.90 32.88 12.81
CA LEU A 320 -16.72 34.19 13.43
C LEU A 320 -15.75 35.06 12.64
N GLY A 321 -14.64 34.49 12.16
CA GLY A 321 -13.68 35.18 11.30
C GLY A 321 -14.34 35.70 10.01
N ALA A 322 -15.08 34.84 9.32
CA ALA A 322 -15.83 35.21 8.11
C ALA A 322 -16.89 36.29 8.40
N LEU A 323 -17.64 36.15 9.51
CA LEU A 323 -18.64 37.13 9.93
C LEU A 323 -18.02 38.50 10.23
N VAL A 324 -16.91 38.55 10.96
CA VAL A 324 -16.18 39.79 11.28
C VAL A 324 -15.62 40.41 10.01
N GLY A 325 -15.04 39.61 9.12
CA GLY A 325 -14.56 40.07 7.81
C GLY A 325 -15.66 40.72 6.98
N GLN A 326 -16.86 40.12 6.97
CA GLN A 326 -18.01 40.65 6.23
C GLN A 326 -18.59 41.92 6.86
N LEU A 327 -18.61 42.02 8.18
CA LEU A 327 -19.05 43.24 8.89
C LEU A 327 -18.06 44.41 8.76
N GLY A 328 -16.76 44.12 8.62
CA GLY A 328 -15.73 45.13 8.37
C GLY A 328 -15.64 45.60 6.91
N ALA A 329 -16.34 44.93 5.99
CA ALA A 329 -16.39 45.27 4.57
C ALA A 329 -17.52 46.25 4.19
N VAL A 330 -18.31 46.72 5.18
CA VAL A 330 -19.42 47.68 5.02
C VAL A 330 -19.01 49.09 5.40
#